data_AF-A0A0U1NLQ1-F1
#
_entry.id   AF-A0A0U1NLQ1-F1
#
_cell.length_a   1.000
_cell.length_b   1.000
_cell.length_c   1.000
_cell.angle_alpha   90.00
_cell.angle_beta   90.00
_cell.angle_gamma   90.00
#
_symmetry.space_group_name_H-M   'P 1'
#
loop_
_entity.id
_entity.type
_entity.pdbx_description
1 polymer ?
#
loop_
_entity_poly.entity_id
_entity_poly.type
_entity_poly.pdbx_seq_one_letter_code
_entity_poly.pdbx_strand_id
1 'polypeptide(L)'
;MSDIEDLDRRLKAALERIDRAIESGAPTQPQARPATEAAIDQAALDNAIAQARDAEAQVAALQSAVDAAQAQNAQLSAHVAQLEASQAEQVHQATHPDMTADVARLSADVQALQAANQQLRDNNTALRAANEQGLADVELINQSAEAELTALRAARAADRSELDMILTNLRPIIEETA
;
A
#
# COMPACT_ATOMS: atom_id res chain seq x y z
N MET A 1 25.65 -36.97 19.25
CA MET A 1 26.63 -37.90 19.84
C MET A 1 28.06 -37.34 19.78
N SER A 2 28.46 -36.59 18.74
CA SER A 2 29.78 -35.94 18.64
C SER A 2 30.12 -34.96 19.80
N ASP A 3 29.16 -34.18 20.28
CA ASP A 3 29.43 -33.16 21.31
C ASP A 3 29.81 -33.76 22.67
N ILE A 4 29.29 -34.95 22.98
CA ILE A 4 29.62 -35.68 24.21
C ILE A 4 31.04 -36.24 24.14
N GLU A 5 31.47 -36.70 22.97
CA GLU A 5 32.85 -37.19 22.77
C GLU A 5 33.88 -36.05 22.83
N ASP A 6 33.54 -34.86 22.32
CA ASP A 6 34.40 -33.68 22.44
C ASP A 6 34.48 -33.14 23.87
N LEU A 7 33.37 -33.19 24.62
CA LEU A 7 33.37 -32.85 26.04
C LEU A 7 34.21 -33.84 26.85
N ASP A 8 34.12 -35.14 26.57
CA ASP A 8 34.91 -36.19 27.24
C ASP A 8 36.42 -36.03 26.95
N ARG A 9 36.79 -35.73 25.69
CA ARG A 9 38.19 -35.42 25.33
C ARG A 9 38.73 -34.21 26.06
N ARG A 10 37.94 -33.13 26.18
CA ARG A 10 38.35 -31.91 26.88
C ARG A 10 38.45 -32.12 28.39
N LEU A 11 37.55 -32.93 28.97
CA LEU A 11 37.58 -33.25 30.38
C LEU A 11 38.81 -34.09 30.73
N LYS A 12 39.12 -35.12 29.93
CA LYS A 12 40.33 -35.94 30.10
C LYS A 12 41.61 -35.12 30.00
N ALA A 13 41.70 -34.22 29.02
CA ALA A 13 42.84 -33.33 28.88
C ALA A 13 42.99 -32.36 30.07
N ALA A 14 41.88 -31.88 30.63
CA ALA A 14 41.89 -31.02 31.81
C ALA A 14 42.35 -31.80 33.06
N LEU A 15 41.89 -33.04 33.24
CA LEU A 15 42.29 -33.90 34.35
C LEU A 15 43.77 -34.28 34.28
N GLU A 16 44.29 -34.66 33.11
CA GLU A 16 45.73 -34.93 32.92
C GLU A 16 46.62 -33.70 33.18
N ARG A 17 46.08 -32.50 32.97
CA ARG A 17 46.80 -31.24 33.28
C ARG A 17 46.83 -30.96 34.78
N ILE A 18 45.76 -31.32 35.49
CA ILE A 18 45.67 -31.20 36.94
C ILE A 18 46.56 -32.26 37.61
N ASP A 19 46.53 -33.51 37.14
CA ASP A 19 47.40 -34.57 37.66
C ASP A 19 48.87 -34.21 37.46
N ARG A 20 49.26 -33.69 36.28
CA ARG A 20 50.62 -33.17 36.07
C ARG A 20 50.96 -32.00 37.00
N ALA A 21 50.01 -31.13 37.31
CA ALA A 21 50.23 -30.03 38.24
C ALA A 21 50.38 -30.50 39.70
N ILE A 22 49.69 -31.58 40.08
CA ILE A 22 49.78 -32.20 41.40
C ILE A 22 51.09 -33.00 41.53
N GLU A 23 51.42 -33.83 40.54
CA GLU A 23 52.64 -34.65 40.52
C GLU A 23 53.91 -33.81 40.47
N SER A 24 53.90 -32.69 39.74
CA SER A 24 55.06 -31.79 39.66
C SER A 24 55.31 -31.01 40.95
N GLY A 25 54.34 -30.96 41.88
CA GLY A 25 54.47 -30.29 43.18
C GLY A 25 54.94 -28.84 43.11
N ALA A 26 54.90 -28.23 41.91
CA ALA A 26 55.60 -27.01 41.61
C ALA A 26 54.61 -25.85 41.78
N PRO A 27 54.78 -24.96 42.77
CA PRO A 27 54.16 -23.65 42.67
C PRO A 27 54.68 -23.03 41.38
N THR A 28 53.78 -22.56 40.51
CA THR A 28 54.12 -21.69 39.38
C THR A 28 54.76 -20.42 39.94
N GLN A 29 56.06 -20.47 40.19
CA GLN A 29 56.87 -19.31 40.50
C GLN A 29 56.80 -18.39 39.28
N PRO A 30 56.48 -17.10 39.45
CA PRO A 30 56.66 -16.12 38.40
C PRO A 30 58.14 -16.12 38.05
N GLN A 31 58.48 -16.59 36.84
CA GLN A 31 59.82 -16.40 36.32
C GLN A 31 60.09 -14.90 36.33
N ALA A 32 61.09 -14.51 37.12
CA ALA A 32 61.57 -13.14 37.18
C ALA A 32 61.94 -12.70 35.75
N ARG A 33 61.09 -11.87 35.16
CA ARG A 33 61.52 -10.98 34.08
C ARG A 33 62.68 -10.16 34.64
N PRO A 34 63.80 -9.98 33.91
CA PRO A 34 64.69 -8.88 34.23
C PRO A 34 63.83 -7.62 34.26
N ALA A 35 63.95 -6.83 35.32
CA ALA A 35 63.38 -5.50 35.39
C ALA A 35 64.10 -4.63 34.34
N THR A 36 63.70 -4.78 33.08
CA THR A 36 63.57 -3.60 32.24
C THR A 36 62.46 -2.83 32.92
N GLU A 37 62.81 -1.74 33.61
CA GLU A 37 61.87 -0.65 33.81
C GLU A 37 61.13 -0.50 32.48
N ALA A 38 59.83 -0.80 32.50
CA ALA A 38 58.96 -0.42 31.42
C ALA A 38 58.98 1.10 31.44
N ALA A 39 60.00 1.70 30.83
CA ALA A 39 59.92 3.04 30.31
C ALA A 39 58.68 2.98 29.43
N ILE A 40 57.57 3.48 29.97
CA ILE A 40 56.37 3.75 29.20
C ILE A 40 56.91 4.55 28.03
N ASP A 41 56.82 3.99 26.83
CA ASP A 41 57.18 4.73 25.64
C ASP A 41 56.15 5.85 25.56
N GLN A 42 56.53 7.01 26.08
CA GLN A 42 55.66 8.16 26.25
C GLN A 42 55.04 8.54 24.89
N ALA A 43 55.79 8.31 23.80
CA ALA A 43 55.30 8.50 22.45
C ALA A 43 54.19 7.49 22.07
N ALA A 44 54.27 6.24 22.52
CA ALA A 44 53.22 5.25 22.30
C ALA A 44 51.96 5.55 23.12
N LEU A 45 52.12 6.04 24.36
CA LEU A 45 50.99 6.48 25.19
C LEU A 45 50.31 7.73 24.60
N ASP A 46 51.10 8.72 24.18
CA ASP A 46 50.59 9.95 23.55
C ASP A 46 49.87 9.63 22.23
N ASN A 47 50.37 8.67 21.45
CA ASN A 47 49.70 8.20 20.23
C ASN A 47 48.37 7.48 20.55
N ALA A 48 48.33 6.61 21.56
CA ALA A 48 47.11 5.94 21.98
C ALA A 48 46.06 6.94 22.50
N ILE A 49 46.47 7.99 23.22
CA ILE A 49 45.59 9.07 23.68
C ILE A 49 45.05 9.87 22.48
N ALA A 50 45.90 10.16 21.48
CA ALA A 50 45.46 10.83 20.25
C ALA A 50 44.43 9.98 19.50
N GLN A 51 44.67 8.68 19.32
CA GLN A 51 43.73 7.76 18.69
C GLN A 51 42.41 7.64 19.46
N ALA A 52 42.46 7.60 20.80
CA ALA A 52 41.25 7.58 21.62
C ALA A 52 40.42 8.85 21.47
N ARG A 53 41.06 10.03 21.42
CA ARG A 53 40.39 11.31 21.17
C ARG A 53 39.77 11.36 19.77
N ASP A 54 40.48 10.86 18.76
CA ASP A 54 39.97 10.79 17.39
C ASP A 54 38.78 9.82 17.29
N ALA A 55 38.81 8.70 18.00
CA ALA A 55 37.71 7.75 18.07
C ALA A 55 36.50 8.34 18.81
N GLU A 56 36.71 9.05 19.92
CA GLU A 56 35.64 9.77 20.65
C GLU A 56 34.99 10.84 19.75
N ALA A 57 35.79 11.59 18.99
CA ALA A 57 35.28 12.56 18.03
C ALA A 57 34.45 11.90 16.92
N GLN A 58 34.88 10.74 16.40
CA GLN A 58 34.13 9.97 15.42
C GLN A 58 32.82 9.42 15.99
N VAL A 59 32.82 8.91 17.21
CA VAL A 59 31.61 8.41 17.89
C VAL A 59 30.60 9.54 18.07
N ALA A 60 31.05 10.71 18.52
CA ALA A 60 30.18 11.88 18.66
C ALA A 60 29.60 12.34 17.31
N ALA A 61 30.41 12.34 16.25
CA ALA A 61 29.96 12.68 14.90
C ALA A 61 28.92 11.66 14.36
N LEU A 62 29.15 10.36 14.57
CA LEU A 62 28.23 9.31 14.16
C LEU A 62 26.91 9.38 14.95
N GLN A 63 26.96 9.66 16.24
CA GLN A 63 25.75 9.86 17.06
C GLN A 63 24.94 11.04 16.54
N SER A 64 25.57 12.18 16.26
CA SER A 64 24.89 13.33 15.67
C SER A 64 24.26 13.01 14.30
N ALA A 65 24.95 12.22 13.46
CA ALA A 65 24.42 11.79 12.17
C ALA A 65 23.22 10.83 12.31
N VAL A 66 23.26 9.91 13.28
CA VAL A 66 22.14 9.01 13.59
C VAL A 66 20.93 9.80 14.08
N ASP A 67 21.12 10.75 14.99
CA ASP A 67 20.04 11.59 15.51
C ASP A 67 19.38 12.41 14.38
N ALA A 68 20.20 12.98 13.48
CA ALA A 68 19.70 13.71 12.31
C ALA A 68 18.92 12.80 11.36
N ALA A 69 19.42 11.58 11.09
CA ALA A 69 18.74 10.61 10.23
C ALA A 69 17.43 10.12 10.84
N GLN A 70 17.37 9.91 12.16
CA GLN A 70 16.14 9.54 12.87
C GLN A 70 15.10 10.66 12.80
N ALA A 71 15.51 11.91 13.00
CA ALA A 71 14.61 13.06 12.86
C ALA A 71 14.05 13.17 11.44
N GLN A 72 14.89 13.00 10.41
CA GLN A 72 14.45 13.00 9.03
C GLN A 72 13.49 11.84 8.73
N ASN A 73 13.77 10.64 9.26
CA ASN A 73 12.90 9.48 9.08
C ASN A 73 11.52 9.70 9.74
N ALA A 74 11.49 10.28 10.94
CA ALA A 74 10.23 10.65 11.60
C ALA A 74 9.41 11.66 10.77
N GLN A 75 10.07 12.67 10.18
CA GLN A 75 9.42 13.64 9.29
C GLN A 75 8.88 12.98 8.03
N LEU A 76 9.66 12.12 7.37
CA LEU A 76 9.24 11.40 6.17
C LEU A 76 8.08 10.45 6.48
N SER A 77 8.14 9.72 7.59
CA SER A 77 7.07 8.83 8.03
C SER A 77 5.77 9.60 8.31
N ALA A 78 5.85 10.77 8.95
CA ALA A 78 4.69 11.63 9.15
C ALA A 78 4.13 12.16 7.82
N HIS A 79 4.99 12.51 6.87
CA HIS A 79 4.55 12.97 5.55
C HIS A 79 3.90 11.85 4.73
N VAL A 80 4.45 10.64 4.78
CA VAL A 80 3.85 9.46 4.14
C VAL A 80 2.47 9.18 4.75
N ALA A 81 2.34 9.18 6.08
CA ALA A 81 1.04 8.98 6.73
C ALA A 81 0.02 10.07 6.33
N GLN A 82 0.46 11.32 6.19
CA GLN A 82 -0.40 12.41 5.71
C GLN A 82 -0.82 12.21 4.25
N LEU A 83 0.09 11.77 3.38
CA LEU A 83 -0.20 11.48 1.97
C LEU A 83 -1.12 10.27 1.82
N GLU A 84 -0.93 9.23 2.63
CA GLU A 84 -1.82 8.06 2.66
C GLU A 84 -3.23 8.46 3.12
N ALA A 85 -3.34 9.31 4.14
CA ALA A 85 -4.63 9.83 4.59
C ALA A 85 -5.33 10.67 3.50
N SER A 86 -4.60 11.60 2.86
CA SER A 86 -5.17 12.42 1.79
C SER A 86 -5.52 11.60 0.54
N GLN A 87 -4.73 10.58 0.21
CA GLN A 87 -5.03 9.67 -0.88
C GLN A 87 -6.23 8.78 -0.56
N ALA A 88 -6.34 8.27 0.67
CA ALA A 88 -7.50 7.50 1.09
C ALA A 88 -8.78 8.33 1.00
N GLU A 89 -8.72 9.61 1.40
CA GLU A 89 -9.85 10.54 1.29
C GLU A 89 -10.20 10.88 -0.17
N GLN A 90 -9.20 11.13 -1.02
CA GLN A 90 -9.41 11.33 -2.46
C GLN A 90 -9.98 10.09 -3.16
N VAL A 91 -9.49 8.89 -2.81
CA VAL A 91 -10.02 7.64 -3.33
C VAL A 91 -11.44 7.41 -2.83
N HIS A 92 -11.77 7.78 -1.60
CA HIS A 92 -13.14 7.68 -1.09
C HIS A 92 -14.09 8.63 -1.81
N GLN A 93 -13.64 9.85 -2.14
CA GLN A 93 -14.40 10.80 -2.96
C GLN A 93 -14.50 10.36 -4.43
N ALA A 94 -13.44 9.81 -5.02
CA ALA A 94 -13.47 9.34 -6.41
C ALA A 94 -14.28 8.04 -6.56
N THR A 95 -14.23 7.18 -5.55
CA THR A 95 -14.98 5.92 -5.48
C THR A 95 -16.30 6.17 -4.77
N HIS A 96 -17.11 7.11 -5.27
CA HIS A 96 -18.53 7.12 -4.89
C HIS A 96 -19.13 5.80 -5.38
N PRO A 97 -19.57 4.87 -4.49
CA PRO A 97 -20.20 3.62 -4.90
C PRO A 97 -21.42 3.87 -5.80
N ASP A 98 -22.05 5.04 -5.66
CA ASP A 98 -23.12 5.52 -6.54
C ASP A 98 -22.67 5.70 -7.99
N MET A 99 -21.43 6.12 -8.29
CA MET A 99 -21.01 6.36 -9.67
C MET A 99 -21.03 5.09 -10.53
N THR A 100 -20.60 3.95 -9.97
CA THR A 100 -20.65 2.67 -10.72
C THR A 100 -22.10 2.20 -10.91
N ALA A 101 -22.94 2.37 -9.88
CA ALA A 101 -24.35 2.03 -9.95
C ALA A 101 -25.11 2.94 -10.94
N ASP A 102 -24.79 4.23 -10.96
CA ASP A 102 -25.35 5.23 -11.85
C ASP A 102 -24.96 4.98 -13.31
N VAL A 103 -23.69 4.67 -13.58
CA VAL A 103 -23.24 4.27 -14.92
C VAL A 103 -23.94 2.99 -15.39
N ALA A 104 -24.13 2.01 -14.50
CA ALA A 104 -24.88 0.80 -14.83
C ALA A 104 -26.36 1.10 -15.11
N ARG A 105 -26.99 1.99 -14.33
CA ARG A 105 -28.37 2.43 -14.52
C ARG A 105 -28.55 3.14 -15.86
N LEU A 106 -27.70 4.13 -16.16
CA LEU A 106 -27.72 4.86 -17.42
C LEU A 106 -27.48 3.93 -18.62
N SER A 107 -26.59 2.95 -18.48
CA SER A 107 -26.36 1.93 -19.52
C SER A 107 -27.62 1.09 -19.78
N ALA A 108 -28.35 0.72 -18.73
CA ALA A 108 -29.62 0.00 -18.86
C ALA A 108 -30.71 0.88 -19.51
N ASP A 109 -30.79 2.17 -19.13
CA ASP A 109 -31.73 3.13 -19.70
C ASP A 109 -31.48 3.33 -21.21
N VAL A 110 -30.22 3.46 -21.63
CA VAL A 110 -29.83 3.55 -23.05
C VAL A 110 -30.21 2.29 -23.81
N GLN A 111 -29.98 1.10 -23.25
CA GLN A 111 -30.38 -0.16 -23.89
C GLN A 111 -31.90 -0.27 -24.05
N ALA A 112 -32.66 0.12 -23.02
CA ALA A 112 -34.12 0.15 -23.06
C ALA A 112 -34.64 1.12 -24.14
N LEU A 113 -34.03 2.31 -24.24
CA LEU A 113 -34.36 3.30 -25.26
C LEU A 113 -34.04 2.80 -26.68
N GLN A 114 -32.90 2.13 -26.87
CA GLN A 114 -32.55 1.52 -28.16
C GLN A 114 -33.54 0.43 -28.56
N ALA A 115 -33.92 -0.46 -27.63
CA ALA A 115 -34.89 -1.51 -27.88
C ALA A 115 -36.28 -0.95 -28.24
N ALA A 116 -36.77 0.06 -27.50
CA ALA A 116 -38.05 0.69 -27.78
C ALA A 116 -38.06 1.43 -29.13
N ASN A 117 -36.96 2.08 -29.50
CA ASN A 117 -36.81 2.71 -30.82
C ASN A 117 -36.75 1.69 -31.95
N GLN A 118 -36.10 0.55 -31.74
CA GLN A 118 -36.07 -0.53 -32.73
C GLN A 118 -37.48 -1.08 -32.96
N GLN A 119 -38.23 -1.37 -31.89
CA GLN A 119 -39.62 -1.82 -31.97
C GLN A 119 -40.52 -0.80 -32.69
N LEU A 120 -40.33 0.50 -32.44
CA LEU A 120 -41.04 1.56 -33.16
C LEU A 120 -40.75 1.56 -34.66
N ARG A 121 -39.49 1.35 -35.08
CA ARG A 121 -39.11 1.27 -36.49
C ARG A 121 -39.70 0.05 -37.18
N ASP A 122 -39.74 -1.08 -36.49
CA ASP A 122 -40.32 -2.32 -37.01
C ASP A 122 -41.84 -2.16 -37.19
N ASN A 123 -42.51 -1.58 -36.19
CA ASN A 123 -43.93 -1.27 -36.27
C ASN A 123 -44.26 -0.26 -37.38
N ASN A 124 -43.42 0.78 -37.57
CA ASN A 124 -43.62 1.73 -38.67
C ASN A 124 -43.45 1.08 -40.05
N THR A 125 -42.49 0.16 -40.18
CA THR A 125 -42.30 -0.65 -41.39
C THR A 125 -43.53 -1.50 -41.68
N ALA A 126 -44.05 -2.19 -40.68
CA ALA A 126 -45.24 -3.03 -40.81
C ALA A 126 -46.47 -2.19 -41.18
N LEU A 127 -46.67 -1.02 -40.55
CA LEU A 127 -47.77 -0.11 -40.87
C LEU A 127 -47.70 0.39 -42.31
N ARG A 128 -46.51 0.69 -42.83
CA ARG A 128 -46.35 1.08 -44.24
C ARG A 128 -46.71 -0.07 -45.18
N ALA A 129 -46.24 -1.28 -44.89
CA ALA A 129 -46.57 -2.47 -45.69
C ALA A 129 -48.09 -2.77 -45.68
N ALA A 130 -48.75 -2.65 -44.54
CA ALA A 130 -50.20 -2.82 -44.42
C ALA A 130 -50.97 -1.75 -45.21
N ASN A 131 -50.54 -0.49 -45.12
CA ASN A 131 -51.13 0.62 -45.89
C ASN A 131 -50.92 0.46 -47.41
N GLU A 132 -49.76 0.01 -47.87
CA GLU A 132 -49.50 -0.29 -49.29
C GLU A 132 -50.43 -1.37 -49.84
N GLN A 133 -50.82 -2.33 -49.00
CA GLN A 133 -51.77 -3.38 -49.32
C GLN A 133 -53.24 -2.94 -49.17
N GLY A 134 -53.49 -1.70 -48.73
CA GLY A 134 -54.83 -1.18 -48.45
C GLY A 134 -55.50 -1.86 -47.24
N LEU A 135 -54.73 -2.56 -46.41
CA LEU A 135 -55.20 -3.25 -45.22
C LEU A 135 -55.05 -2.33 -44.02
N ALA A 136 -56.17 -1.78 -43.54
CA ALA A 136 -56.20 -1.06 -42.26
C ALA A 136 -56.22 -2.09 -41.12
N ASP A 137 -55.05 -2.37 -40.55
CA ASP A 137 -54.91 -3.28 -39.41
C ASP A 137 -54.99 -2.50 -38.08
N VAL A 138 -56.13 -2.61 -37.41
CA VAL A 138 -56.40 -1.97 -36.12
C VAL A 138 -55.48 -2.49 -35.01
N GLU A 139 -55.11 -3.77 -35.06
CA GLU A 139 -54.25 -4.38 -34.05
C GLU A 139 -52.82 -3.86 -34.17
N LEU A 140 -52.34 -3.70 -35.41
CA LEU A 140 -51.03 -3.11 -35.70
C LEU A 140 -50.93 -1.64 -35.30
N ILE A 141 -52.02 -0.87 -35.45
CA ILE A 141 -52.10 0.51 -34.97
C ILE A 141 -51.97 0.56 -33.45
N ASN A 142 -52.69 -0.31 -32.73
CA ASN A 142 -52.61 -0.39 -31.27
C ASN A 142 -51.20 -0.79 -30.81
N GLN A 143 -50.58 -1.80 -31.44
CA GLN A 143 -49.20 -2.21 -31.15
C GLN A 143 -48.19 -1.07 -31.40
N SER A 144 -48.42 -0.27 -32.43
CA SER A 144 -47.59 0.90 -32.75
C SER A 144 -47.72 2.00 -31.70
N ALA A 145 -48.94 2.30 -31.26
CA ALA A 145 -49.20 3.27 -30.20
C ALA A 145 -48.62 2.83 -28.85
N GLU A 146 -48.69 1.53 -28.52
CA GLU A 146 -48.07 0.95 -27.33
C GLU A 146 -46.54 1.03 -27.38
N ALA A 147 -45.93 0.77 -28.54
CA ALA A 147 -44.50 0.93 -28.73
C ALA A 147 -44.06 2.40 -28.59
N GLU A 148 -44.86 3.36 -29.08
CA GLU A 148 -44.60 4.79 -28.92
C GLU A 148 -44.64 5.23 -27.46
N LEU A 149 -45.67 4.78 -26.74
CA LEU A 149 -45.80 5.03 -25.30
C LEU A 149 -44.62 4.43 -24.52
N THR A 150 -44.16 3.25 -24.92
CA THR A 150 -43.00 2.57 -24.30
C THR A 150 -41.71 3.35 -24.57
N ALA A 151 -41.49 3.80 -25.81
CA ALA A 151 -40.33 4.63 -26.16
C ALA A 151 -40.32 5.97 -25.42
N LEU A 152 -41.48 6.63 -25.31
CA LEU A 152 -41.59 7.90 -24.60
C LEU A 152 -41.30 7.73 -23.10
N ARG A 153 -41.75 6.63 -22.50
CA ARG A 153 -41.45 6.30 -21.09
C ARG A 153 -39.97 6.00 -20.90
N ALA A 154 -39.35 5.23 -21.80
CA ALA A 154 -37.92 4.95 -21.76
C ALA A 154 -37.08 6.23 -21.89
N ALA A 155 -37.45 7.13 -22.79
CA ALA A 155 -36.79 8.44 -22.94
C ALA A 155 -36.89 9.28 -21.67
N ARG A 156 -38.09 9.42 -21.10
CA ARG A 156 -38.26 10.15 -19.84
C ARG A 156 -37.52 9.52 -18.66
N ALA A 157 -37.42 8.20 -18.61
CA ALA A 157 -36.66 7.50 -17.59
C ALA A 157 -35.15 7.82 -17.70
N ALA A 158 -34.61 7.75 -18.91
CA ALA A 158 -33.23 8.12 -19.20
C ALA A 158 -32.93 9.58 -18.83
N ASP A 159 -33.78 10.52 -19.26
CA ASP A 159 -33.63 11.95 -18.95
C ASP A 159 -33.62 12.20 -17.44
N ARG A 160 -34.52 11.55 -16.70
CA ARG A 160 -34.59 11.69 -15.23
C ARG A 160 -33.36 11.11 -14.55
N SER A 161 -32.90 9.96 -15.02
CA SER A 161 -31.69 9.28 -14.54
C SER A 161 -30.45 10.16 -14.72
N GLU A 162 -30.33 10.83 -15.87
CA GLU A 162 -29.26 11.79 -16.16
C GLU A 162 -29.35 13.04 -15.26
N LEU A 163 -30.54 13.62 -15.11
CA LEU A 163 -30.74 14.79 -14.25
C LEU A 163 -30.42 14.49 -12.77
N ASP A 164 -30.86 13.34 -12.27
CA ASP A 164 -30.57 12.91 -10.89
C ASP A 164 -29.05 12.73 -10.67
N MET A 165 -28.33 12.21 -11.67
CA MET A 165 -26.86 12.15 -11.64
C MET A 165 -26.23 13.54 -11.62
N ILE A 166 -26.66 14.46 -12.50
CA ILE A 166 -26.13 15.83 -12.55
C ILE A 166 -26.35 16.53 -11.21
N LEU A 167 -27.56 16.44 -10.65
CA LEU A 167 -27.89 17.03 -9.35
C LEU A 167 -27.04 16.45 -8.22
N THR A 168 -26.81 15.14 -8.23
CA THR A 168 -25.97 14.47 -7.22
C THR A 168 -24.52 14.95 -7.29
N ASN A 169 -23.98 15.14 -8.50
CA ASN A 169 -22.61 15.65 -8.70
C ASN A 169 -22.48 17.15 -8.40
N LEU A 170 -23.52 17.96 -8.65
CA LEU A 170 -23.49 19.41 -8.39
C LEU A 170 -23.73 19.77 -6.92
N ARG A 171 -24.50 18.97 -6.17
CA ARG A 171 -24.80 19.21 -4.75
C ARG A 171 -23.57 19.51 -3.88
N PRO A 172 -22.49 18.70 -3.88
CA PRO A 172 -21.32 18.98 -3.04
C PRO A 172 -20.64 20.32 -3.40
N ILE A 173 -20.61 20.70 -4.69
CA ILE A 173 -20.01 21.97 -5.14
C ILE A 173 -20.83 23.18 -4.64
N ILE A 174 -22.15 23.04 -4.60
CA ILE A 174 -23.07 24.08 -4.10
C ILE A 174 -22.95 24.20 -2.57
N GLU A 175 -22.82 23.08 -1.86
CA GLU A 175 -22.67 23.07 -0.40
C GLU A 175 -21.30 23.59 0.07
N GLU A 176 -20.24 23.41 -0.71
CA GLU A 176 -18.89 23.94 -0.40
C GLU A 176 -18.78 25.46 -0.61
N THR A 177 -19.65 26.05 -1.45
CA THR A 177 -19.64 27.49 -1.77
C THR A 177 -20.63 28.34 -0.97
N ALA A 178 -21.47 27.72 -0.12
CA ALA A 178 -22.46 28.36 0.74
C ALA A 178 -21.97 28.54 2.18
#